data_AF-A0A7C6KVS8-F1
#
_entry.id   AF-A0A7C6KVS8-F1
#
_cell.length_a   1.000
_cell.length_b   1.000
_cell.length_c   1.000
_cell.angle_alpha   90.00
_cell.angle_beta   90.00
_cell.angle_gamma   90.00
#
_symmetry.space_group_name_H-M   'P 1'
#
loop_
_entity.id
_entity.type
_entity.pdbx_description
1 polymer ?
#
loop_
_entity_poly.entity_id
_entity_poly.type
_entity_poly.pdbx_seq_one_letter_code
_entity_poly.pdbx_strand_id
1 'polypeptide(L)'
;INNHMGSKGTADERVVGAVLRAAKEEGVFFLDSRTTAQSVVPAVAGRLKVPSNTNKVFLDNEKKVDYIKGQLEKLVKIAQKNGEAIGIGHVHPATAEAISQMIPEFEAKGITLVYVQELMK
;
A
#
# COMPACT_ATOMS: atom_id res chain seq x y z
N ILE A 1 -8.42 -4.58 5.70
CA ILE A 1 -9.08 -3.32 5.27
C ILE A 1 -8.02 -2.24 4.99
N ASN A 2 -8.38 -1.15 4.28
CA ASN A 2 -7.52 0.02 4.10
C ASN A 2 -8.33 1.33 4.21
N ASN A 3 -7.66 2.47 4.34
CA ASN A 3 -8.32 3.78 4.29
C ASN A 3 -8.45 4.32 2.85
N HIS A 4 -9.59 4.92 2.56
CA HIS A 4 -9.81 5.76 1.38
C HIS A 4 -9.72 7.24 1.78
N MET A 5 -8.83 8.01 1.14
CA MET A 5 -8.44 9.36 1.62
C MET A 5 -8.01 9.31 3.10
N GLY A 6 -8.62 10.12 3.97
CA GLY A 6 -8.47 9.99 5.41
C GLY A 6 -7.31 10.75 6.04
N SER A 7 -6.66 11.67 5.34
CA SER A 7 -5.47 12.40 5.83
C SER A 7 -5.63 13.03 7.21
N LYS A 8 -6.81 13.57 7.54
CA LYS A 8 -7.10 14.09 8.89
C LYS A 8 -7.28 12.98 9.93
N GLY A 9 -7.99 11.92 9.56
CA GLY A 9 -8.29 10.81 10.47
C GLY A 9 -7.07 9.94 10.76
N THR A 10 -6.24 9.65 9.77
CA THR A 10 -5.02 8.85 9.95
C THR A 10 -3.92 9.61 10.69
N ALA A 11 -4.05 10.93 10.87
CA ALA A 11 -3.17 11.75 11.72
C ALA A 11 -3.68 11.92 13.16
N ASP A 12 -4.88 11.42 13.50
CA ASP A 12 -5.46 11.49 14.84
C ASP A 12 -5.37 10.12 15.53
N GLU A 13 -4.55 10.02 16.59
CA GLU A 13 -4.37 8.77 17.36
C GLU A 13 -5.66 8.20 17.96
N ARG A 14 -6.61 9.06 18.36
CA ARG A 14 -7.89 8.61 18.92
C ARG A 14 -8.72 7.92 17.84
N VAL A 15 -8.78 8.50 16.64
CA VAL A 15 -9.51 7.94 15.50
C VAL A 15 -8.87 6.64 15.03
N VAL A 16 -7.56 6.67 14.77
CA VAL A 16 -6.80 5.46 14.37
C VAL A 16 -6.94 4.37 15.41
N GLY A 17 -6.81 4.70 16.70
CA GLY A 17 -6.93 3.73 17.78
C GLY A 17 -8.31 3.07 17.83
N ALA A 18 -9.39 3.82 17.59
CA ALA A 18 -10.73 3.25 17.52
C ALA A 18 -10.89 2.28 16.34
N VAL A 19 -10.45 2.69 15.14
CA VAL A 19 -10.54 1.87 13.93
C VAL A 19 -9.71 0.58 14.05
N LEU A 20 -8.48 0.68 14.57
CA LEU A 20 -7.61 -0.48 14.71
C LEU A 20 -8.09 -1.45 15.79
N ARG A 21 -8.74 -0.99 16.86
CA ARG A 21 -9.39 -1.89 17.82
C ARG A 21 -10.54 -2.66 17.17
N ALA A 22 -11.41 -1.98 16.42
CA ALA A 22 -12.47 -2.64 15.67
C ALA A 22 -11.91 -3.65 14.65
N ALA A 23 -10.85 -3.29 13.91
CA ALA A 23 -10.17 -4.20 12.99
C ALA A 23 -9.63 -5.45 13.70
N LYS A 24 -9.09 -5.27 14.91
CA LYS A 24 -8.58 -6.36 15.74
C LYS A 24 -9.69 -7.31 16.21
N GLU A 25 -10.82 -6.75 16.64
CA GLU A 25 -12.00 -7.52 17.07
C GLU A 25 -12.55 -8.38 15.92
N GLU A 26 -12.55 -7.85 14.70
CA GLU A 26 -12.95 -8.57 13.48
C GLU A 26 -11.86 -9.50 12.92
N GLY A 27 -10.67 -9.55 13.55
CA GLY A 27 -9.56 -10.40 13.11
C GLY A 27 -8.96 -10.02 11.75
N VAL A 28 -9.08 -8.75 11.33
CA VAL A 28 -8.59 -8.27 10.03
C VAL A 28 -7.35 -7.37 10.18
N PHE A 29 -6.48 -7.40 9.17
CA PHE A 29 -5.33 -6.49 9.07
C PHE A 29 -5.74 -5.09 8.60
N PHE A 30 -4.87 -4.10 8.83
CA PHE A 30 -5.02 -2.74 8.33
C PHE A 30 -3.86 -2.33 7.41
N LEU A 31 -4.17 -2.01 6.16
CA LEU A 31 -3.23 -1.40 5.22
C LEU A 31 -3.41 0.13 5.24
N ASP A 32 -2.39 0.86 5.68
CA ASP A 32 -2.39 2.32 5.57
C ASP A 32 -2.07 2.74 4.13
N SER A 33 -3.05 3.34 3.45
CA SER A 33 -2.87 3.90 2.12
C SER A 33 -1.88 5.08 2.10
N ARG A 34 -1.55 5.64 3.27
CA ARG A 34 -0.57 6.70 3.50
C ARG A 34 -0.85 7.96 2.66
N THR A 35 -2.09 8.43 2.74
CA THR A 35 -2.59 9.66 2.10
C THR A 35 -2.10 10.95 2.78
N THR A 36 -1.26 10.82 3.80
CA THR A 36 -0.64 11.90 4.55
C THR A 36 0.70 11.42 5.12
N ALA A 37 1.68 12.31 5.20
CA ALA A 37 2.98 11.99 5.80
C ALA A 37 2.89 11.90 7.33
N GLN A 38 1.84 12.51 7.91
CA GLN A 38 1.56 12.59 9.34
C GLN A 38 0.77 11.39 9.87
N SER A 39 0.65 10.31 9.08
CA SER A 39 -0.13 9.14 9.50
C SER A 39 0.48 8.49 10.74
N VAL A 40 -0.33 8.31 11.79
CA VAL A 40 0.04 7.64 13.04
C VAL A 40 -0.31 6.14 13.02
N VAL A 41 -0.88 5.63 11.92
CA VAL A 41 -1.29 4.23 11.79
C VAL A 41 -0.16 3.25 12.13
N PRO A 42 1.08 3.38 11.61
CA PRO A 42 2.14 2.41 11.91
C PRO A 42 2.47 2.33 13.41
N ALA A 43 2.53 3.48 14.08
CA ALA A 43 2.85 3.55 15.50
C ALA A 43 1.74 2.94 16.36
N VAL A 44 0.48 3.30 16.07
CA VAL A 44 -0.67 2.82 16.84
C VAL A 44 -0.93 1.33 16.59
N ALA A 45 -0.79 0.85 15.34
CA ALA A 45 -0.94 -0.56 14.99
C ALA A 45 0.10 -1.43 15.70
N GLY A 46 1.36 -1.00 15.75
CA GLY A 46 2.41 -1.68 16.52
C GLY A 46 2.07 -1.77 18.01
N ARG A 47 1.60 -0.67 18.61
CA ARG A 47 1.18 -0.62 20.03
C ARG A 47 0.00 -1.55 20.32
N LEU A 48 -0.98 -1.60 19.41
CA LEU A 48 -2.19 -2.43 19.57
C LEU A 48 -1.99 -3.88 19.10
N LYS A 49 -0.83 -4.20 18.50
CA LYS A 49 -0.52 -5.49 17.88
C LYS A 49 -1.58 -5.87 16.83
N VAL A 50 -1.86 -4.94 15.92
CA VAL A 50 -2.76 -5.15 14.77
C VAL A 50 -1.90 -5.35 13.54
N PRO A 51 -2.06 -6.47 12.80
CA PRO A 51 -1.30 -6.70 11.58
C PRO A 51 -1.47 -5.53 10.61
N SER A 52 -0.35 -4.92 10.19
CA SER A 52 -0.42 -3.74 9.33
C SER A 52 0.81 -3.56 8.42
N ASN A 53 0.64 -2.77 7.36
CA ASN A 53 1.73 -2.26 6.55
C ASN A 53 1.31 -0.93 5.87
N THR A 54 2.20 -0.34 5.08
CA THR A 54 2.01 0.99 4.47
C THR A 54 2.27 0.96 2.97
N ASN A 55 1.42 1.67 2.23
CA ASN A 55 1.67 2.01 0.84
C ASN A 55 2.99 2.79 0.69
N LYS A 56 3.73 2.50 -0.38
CA LYS A 56 4.97 3.19 -0.76
C LYS A 56 4.80 4.09 -1.98
N VAL A 57 3.94 3.72 -2.91
CA VAL A 57 3.76 4.44 -4.19
C VAL A 57 2.29 4.38 -4.62
N PHE A 58 1.71 5.55 -4.89
CA PHE A 58 0.45 5.62 -5.65
C PHE A 58 0.76 5.50 -7.14
N LEU A 59 0.17 4.52 -7.79
CA LEU A 59 0.56 4.11 -9.15
C LEU A 59 -0.03 5.03 -10.22
N ASP A 60 -1.25 5.54 -10.02
CA ASP A 60 -2.09 6.06 -11.09
C ASP A 60 -2.72 7.43 -10.82
N ASN A 61 -1.97 8.30 -10.15
CA ASN A 61 -2.32 9.72 -10.04
C ASN A 61 -2.52 10.38 -11.42
N GLU A 62 -1.82 9.89 -12.45
CA GLU A 62 -2.15 10.16 -13.85
C GLU A 62 -2.61 8.88 -14.54
N LYS A 63 -3.71 8.98 -15.29
CA LYS A 63 -4.32 7.87 -16.05
C LYS A 63 -3.60 7.64 -17.39
N LYS A 64 -2.27 7.54 -17.35
CA LYS A 64 -1.40 7.32 -18.53
C LYS A 64 -0.52 6.12 -18.28
N VAL A 65 -0.49 5.18 -19.22
CA VAL A 65 0.26 3.92 -19.11
C VAL A 65 1.73 4.19 -18.77
N ASP A 66 2.40 5.09 -19.48
CA ASP A 66 3.83 5.39 -19.26
C ASP A 66 4.12 6.00 -17.88
N TYR A 67 3.22 6.85 -17.38
CA TYR A 67 3.33 7.38 -16.01
C TYR A 67 3.27 6.24 -14.99
N ILE A 68 2.28 5.35 -15.16
CA ILE A 68 2.03 4.24 -14.25
C ILE A 68 3.21 3.26 -14.27
N LYS A 69 3.75 2.95 -15.46
CA LYS A 69 5.00 2.17 -15.59
C LYS A 69 6.16 2.80 -14.81
N GLY A 70 6.35 4.11 -14.93
CA GLY A 70 7.36 4.82 -14.15
C GLY A 70 7.15 4.73 -12.63
N GLN A 71 5.90 4.66 -12.14
CA GLN A 71 5.62 4.40 -10.73
C GLN A 71 5.86 2.94 -10.33
N LEU A 72 5.54 1.98 -11.20
CA LEU A 72 5.83 0.57 -10.99
C LEU A 72 7.34 0.31 -10.91
N GLU A 73 8.14 0.95 -11.77
CA GLU A 73 9.61 0.87 -11.67
C GLU A 73 10.15 1.42 -10.35
N LYS A 74 9.59 2.53 -9.84
CA LYS A 74 9.94 3.07 -8.52
C LYS A 74 9.59 2.06 -7.43
N LEU A 75 8.42 1.43 -7.51
CA LEU A 75 7.99 0.42 -6.55
C LEU A 75 8.94 -0.79 -6.56
N VAL A 76 9.34 -1.27 -7.74
CA VAL A 76 10.34 -2.34 -7.89
C VAL A 76 11.65 -1.97 -7.22
N LYS A 77 12.19 -0.76 -7.44
CA LYS A 77 13.42 -0.31 -6.78
C LYS A 77 13.30 -0.29 -5.26
N ILE A 78 12.13 0.09 -4.73
CA ILE A 78 11.86 0.06 -3.28
C ILE A 78 11.82 -1.39 -2.78
N ALA A 79 11.16 -2.29 -3.52
CA ALA A 79 11.08 -3.70 -3.15
C ALA A 79 12.47 -4.36 -3.14
N GLN A 80 13.30 -4.13 -4.17
CA GLN A 80 14.66 -4.67 -4.22
C GLN A 80 15.54 -4.16 -3.06
N LYS A 81 15.35 -2.90 -2.64
CA LYS A 81 16.10 -2.34 -1.53
C LYS A 81 15.64 -2.87 -0.16
N ASN A 82 14.33 -3.05 0.02
CA ASN A 82 13.74 -3.32 1.33
C ASN A 82 13.27 -4.77 1.52
N GLY A 83 13.38 -5.62 0.49
CA GLY A 83 12.82 -6.97 0.43
C GLY A 83 11.35 -7.01 -0.01
N GLU A 84 10.58 -5.96 0.25
CA GLU A 84 9.15 -5.87 -0.09
C GLU A 84 8.74 -4.42 -0.38
N ALA A 85 7.65 -4.24 -1.13
CA ALA A 85 6.96 -2.96 -1.24
C ALA A 85 5.49 -3.17 -1.60
N ILE A 86 4.63 -2.25 -1.14
CA ILE A 86 3.22 -2.20 -1.50
C ILE A 86 2.99 -0.92 -2.31
N GLY A 87 2.39 -1.06 -3.48
CA GLY A 87 1.87 0.06 -4.28
C GLY A 87 0.36 -0.01 -4.36
N ILE A 88 -0.31 1.15 -4.43
CA ILE A 88 -1.76 1.24 -4.57
C ILE A 88 -2.11 1.93 -5.88
N GLY A 89 -2.95 1.28 -6.67
CA GLY A 89 -3.64 1.86 -7.82
C GLY A 89 -5.14 1.68 -7.70
N HIS A 90 -5.87 2.26 -8.65
CA HIS A 90 -7.31 2.24 -8.76
C HIS A 90 -7.77 1.48 -10.00
N VAL A 91 -9.07 1.20 -10.08
CA VAL A 91 -9.70 0.49 -11.18
C VAL A 91 -9.78 1.37 -12.43
N HIS A 92 -8.66 1.45 -13.15
CA HIS A 92 -8.54 2.17 -14.41
C HIS A 92 -7.96 1.26 -15.50
N PRO A 93 -8.45 1.34 -16.75
CA PRO A 93 -7.91 0.56 -17.86
C PRO A 93 -6.40 0.74 -18.03
N ALA A 94 -5.91 1.99 -17.94
CA ALA A 94 -4.48 2.29 -18.04
C ALA A 94 -3.65 1.64 -16.93
N THR A 95 -4.20 1.48 -15.72
CA THR A 95 -3.53 0.82 -14.59
C THR A 95 -3.40 -0.67 -14.84
N ALA A 96 -4.48 -1.33 -15.28
CA ALA A 96 -4.46 -2.73 -15.64
C ALA A 96 -3.50 -3.01 -16.82
N GLU A 97 -3.52 -2.16 -17.84
CA GLU A 97 -2.63 -2.26 -19.00
C GLU A 97 -1.16 -2.11 -18.61
N ALA A 98 -0.81 -1.09 -17.82
CA ALA A 98 0.56 -0.87 -17.37
C ALA A 98 1.08 -2.04 -16.53
N ILE A 99 0.26 -2.56 -15.59
CA ILE A 99 0.65 -3.72 -14.78
C ILE A 99 0.88 -4.93 -15.69
N SER A 100 -0.05 -5.24 -16.58
CA SER A 100 0.06 -6.38 -17.51
C SER A 100 1.35 -6.31 -18.35
N GLN A 101 1.66 -5.14 -18.91
CA GLN A 101 2.88 -4.94 -19.71
C GLN A 101 4.18 -5.04 -18.89
N MET A 102 4.14 -4.76 -17.59
CA MET A 102 5.30 -4.79 -16.70
C MET A 102 5.56 -6.16 -16.05
N ILE A 103 4.62 -7.11 -16.11
CA ILE A 103 4.79 -8.45 -15.51
C ILE A 103 6.09 -9.13 -16.00
N PRO A 104 6.41 -9.19 -17.31
CA PRO A 104 7.66 -9.81 -17.76
C PRO A 104 8.91 -9.12 -17.21
N GLU A 105 8.86 -7.80 -17.03
CA GLU A 105 9.97 -7.06 -16.43
C GLU A 105 10.12 -7.34 -14.94
N PHE A 106 9.01 -7.55 -14.21
CA PHE A 106 9.05 -7.94 -12.82
C PHE A 106 9.73 -9.30 -12.67
N GLU A 107 9.33 -10.29 -13.48
CA GLU A 107 9.93 -11.62 -13.50
C GLU A 107 11.42 -11.56 -13.81
N ALA A 108 11.82 -10.81 -14.85
CA ALA A 108 13.23 -10.63 -15.22
C ALA A 108 14.05 -9.95 -14.11
N LYS A 109 13.42 -9.13 -13.26
CA LYS A 109 14.05 -8.44 -12.11
C LYS A 109 13.92 -9.23 -10.80
N GLY A 110 13.41 -10.46 -10.84
CA GLY A 110 13.22 -11.32 -9.67
C GLY A 110 12.13 -10.84 -8.71
N ILE A 111 11.14 -10.10 -9.22
CA ILE A 111 10.02 -9.58 -8.44
C ILE A 111 8.83 -10.53 -8.55
N THR A 112 8.34 -10.99 -7.41
CA THR A 112 7.13 -11.80 -7.30
C THR A 112 5.97 -10.94 -6.80
N LEU A 113 4.85 -10.95 -7.51
CA LEU A 113 3.60 -10.37 -7.01
C LEU A 113 2.95 -11.37 -6.05
N VAL A 114 2.58 -10.89 -4.87
CA VAL A 114 1.96 -11.68 -3.80
C VAL A 114 0.67 -11.02 -3.32
N TYR A 115 -0.16 -11.76 -2.58
CA TYR A 115 -1.30 -11.15 -1.94
C TYR A 115 -0.83 -10.23 -0.81
N VAL A 116 -1.50 -9.09 -0.67
CA VAL A 116 -1.12 -8.08 0.33
C VAL A 116 -1.09 -8.62 1.76
N GLN A 117 -1.93 -9.62 2.07
CA GLN A 117 -1.96 -10.28 3.38
C GLN A 117 -0.63 -10.94 3.77
N GLU A 118 0.16 -11.39 2.78
CA GLU A 118 1.46 -12.03 2.98
C GLU A 118 2.53 -11.03 3.44
N LEU A 119 2.25 -9.73 3.29
CA LEU A 119 3.15 -8.62 3.65
C LEU A 119 2.74 -7.91 4.95
N MET A 120 1.72 -8.40 5.67
CA MET A 120 1.28 -7.78 6.92
C MET A 120 2.18 -8.17 8.09
N LYS A 121 2.50 -7.21 8.96
CA LYS A 121 3.41 -7.36 10.10
C LYS A 121 2.71 -7.16 11.43
#